data_AF-A0A530JZJ3-F1
#
_entry.id   AF-A0A530JZJ3-F1
#
_cell.length_a   1.000
_cell.length_b   1.000
_cell.length_c   1.000
_cell.angle_alpha   90.00
_cell.angle_beta   90.00
_cell.angle_gamma   90.00
#
_symmetry.space_group_name_H-M   'P 1'
#
loop_
_entity.id
_entity.type
_entity.pdbx_description
1 polymer ?
#
loop_
_entity_poly.entity_id
_entity_poly.type
_entity_poly.pdbx_seq_one_letter_code
_entity_poly.pdbx_strand_id
1 'polypeptide(L)'
;MNIKSLLLGSAAALLAVSGARAADAVVVAEPEPAEYVKICDVYGAGYFYIPGTETCLRIGGYVRYDIGGGDVGSFDGAKSFDHEDGDDKSTWYKNARFTLKTWTGQETELGTLKTYTETRFNFGNRNGYGAFDADGDPIGNTAGNKNVSLNFAWIQLGGLRVGKDESAFDTFIGYAGNVIQDTLVPYGDFDTNVVQYYFDAGNGFSAVVSLEEGAGEVGTIDSYVPHVVGGVKWTQGWGAITGVVAYDSNYEEVAGKVRLDVNVSDAIQLWVMGGYGTDDNLTDGTYAIPAGGRGFYKQWGGNWAVWGG
;
A
#
# COMPACT_ATOMS: atom_id res chain seq x y z
N MET A 1 53.05 25.86 17.75
CA MET A 1 54.50 25.67 17.95
C MET A 1 54.73 24.91 19.25
N ASN A 2 55.67 23.95 19.18
CA ASN A 2 56.30 23.16 20.26
C ASN A 2 55.79 21.73 20.52
N ILE A 3 56.47 20.86 19.77
CA ILE A 3 56.80 19.44 19.92
C ILE A 3 57.57 19.18 21.23
N LYS A 4 57.46 17.95 21.76
CA LYS A 4 58.58 16.99 22.05
C LYS A 4 58.08 15.91 23.02
N SER A 5 57.95 14.64 22.56
CA SER A 5 59.01 13.60 22.55
C SER A 5 59.02 12.83 23.90
N LEU A 6 59.32 11.54 24.03
CA LEU A 6 60.21 10.67 23.26
C LEU A 6 60.00 9.21 23.78
N LEU A 7 60.04 8.25 22.84
CA LEU A 7 60.62 6.89 22.86
C LEU A 7 60.76 6.07 24.16
N LEU A 8 60.49 4.77 24.04
CA LEU A 8 61.36 3.60 24.27
C LEU A 8 60.43 2.35 24.20
N GLY A 9 60.62 1.30 23.40
CA GLY A 9 61.80 0.77 22.73
C GLY A 9 61.85 -0.75 22.98
N SER A 10 62.14 -1.51 21.92
CA SER A 10 62.68 -2.88 21.90
C SER A 10 61.72 -4.07 22.14
N ALA A 11 61.91 -5.27 21.59
CA ALA A 11 62.63 -5.84 20.43
C ALA A 11 62.44 -7.37 20.57
N ALA A 12 62.21 -8.11 19.48
CA ALA A 12 62.79 -9.45 19.24
C ALA A 12 62.13 -10.09 18.01
N ALA A 13 62.87 -10.08 16.90
CA ALA A 13 62.64 -10.98 15.79
C ALA A 13 63.28 -12.34 16.11
N LEU A 14 62.51 -13.42 15.99
CA LEU A 14 63.01 -14.79 15.98
C LEU A 14 62.78 -15.38 14.58
N LEU A 15 63.87 -15.50 13.82
CA LEU A 15 63.95 -16.34 12.63
C LEU A 15 64.18 -17.79 13.09
N ALA A 16 63.36 -18.72 12.62
CA ALA A 16 63.70 -20.15 12.60
C ALA A 16 63.25 -20.77 11.28
N VAL A 17 64.16 -21.56 10.73
CA VAL A 17 64.24 -22.07 9.37
C VAL A 17 63.34 -23.30 9.12
N SER A 18 62.96 -23.44 7.86
CA SER A 18 62.27 -24.53 7.17
C SER A 18 62.09 -25.88 7.89
N GLY A 19 60.82 -26.29 8.03
CA GLY A 19 60.41 -27.69 8.03
C GLY A 19 59.75 -28.01 6.70
N ALA A 20 60.43 -28.75 5.83
CA ALA A 20 59.80 -29.35 4.66
C ALA A 20 58.72 -30.34 5.14
N ARG A 21 57.45 -30.02 4.86
CA ARG A 21 56.35 -30.98 4.87
C ARG A 21 55.89 -31.09 3.43
N ALA A 22 56.24 -32.20 2.80
CA ALA A 22 55.47 -32.72 1.68
C ALA A 22 54.07 -33.02 2.22
N ALA A 23 53.13 -32.14 1.93
CA ALA A 23 51.72 -32.44 1.92
C ALA A 23 51.28 -32.15 0.50
N ASP A 24 50.84 -33.20 -0.17
CA ASP A 24 50.11 -33.12 -1.42
C ASP A 24 48.98 -32.11 -1.19
N ALA A 25 49.16 -30.89 -1.70
CA ALA A 25 48.11 -29.89 -1.71
C ALA A 25 47.12 -30.39 -2.76
N VAL A 26 46.25 -31.31 -2.35
CA VAL A 26 44.92 -31.36 -2.92
C VAL A 26 44.37 -29.97 -2.62
N VAL A 27 44.51 -29.08 -3.58
CA VAL A 27 43.75 -27.85 -3.67
C VAL A 27 42.33 -28.37 -3.82
N VAL A 28 41.69 -28.70 -2.70
CA VAL A 28 40.26 -28.60 -2.59
C VAL A 28 40.02 -27.18 -3.04
N ALA A 29 39.48 -27.02 -4.26
CA ALA A 29 38.92 -25.75 -4.67
C ALA A 29 38.04 -25.37 -3.49
N GLU A 30 38.48 -24.37 -2.72
CA GLU A 30 37.62 -23.74 -1.75
C GLU A 30 36.39 -23.39 -2.57
N PRO A 31 35.24 -24.05 -2.31
CA PRO A 31 34.09 -23.86 -3.16
C PRO A 31 33.86 -22.38 -3.12
N GLU A 32 34.10 -21.69 -4.25
CA GLU A 32 33.85 -20.26 -4.32
C GLU A 32 32.46 -20.10 -3.72
N PRO A 33 32.31 -19.29 -2.65
CA PRO A 33 31.04 -19.18 -1.97
C PRO A 33 30.09 -18.80 -3.07
N ALA A 34 29.25 -19.75 -3.48
CA ALA A 34 28.55 -19.58 -4.72
C ALA A 34 27.65 -18.38 -4.48
N GLU A 35 28.02 -17.25 -5.09
CA GLU A 35 27.29 -16.00 -5.03
C GLU A 35 26.05 -16.22 -5.89
N TYR A 36 25.15 -17.07 -5.39
CA TYR A 36 23.90 -17.41 -6.04
C TYR A 36 23.02 -16.16 -6.15
N VAL A 37 23.32 -15.11 -5.39
CA VAL A 37 22.53 -13.89 -5.32
C VAL A 37 23.47 -12.69 -5.51
N LYS A 38 23.52 -12.19 -6.74
CA LYS A 38 24.26 -10.96 -7.07
C LYS A 38 23.44 -9.76 -6.64
N ILE A 39 24.08 -8.80 -6.00
CA ILE A 39 23.43 -7.54 -5.61
C ILE A 39 23.07 -6.75 -6.87
N CYS A 40 21.86 -6.18 -6.91
CA CYS A 40 21.44 -5.27 -7.96
C CYS A 40 21.30 -3.84 -7.41
N ASP A 41 22.36 -3.05 -7.55
CA ASP A 41 22.39 -1.68 -7.01
C ASP A 41 21.57 -0.68 -7.83
N VAL A 42 21.17 -1.04 -9.06
CA VAL A 42 20.46 -0.15 -10.01
C VAL A 42 19.13 0.36 -9.44
N TYR A 43 18.40 -0.50 -8.71
CA TYR A 43 17.09 -0.16 -8.13
C TYR A 43 17.15 0.14 -6.62
N GLY A 44 18.36 0.22 -6.06
CA GLY A 44 18.61 0.55 -4.66
C GLY A 44 18.75 -0.68 -3.75
N ALA A 45 18.79 -0.41 -2.45
CA ALA A 45 19.09 -1.42 -1.44
C ALA A 45 18.04 -2.55 -1.38
N GLY A 46 18.52 -3.77 -1.16
CA GLY A 46 17.70 -4.97 -0.99
C GLY A 46 17.25 -5.64 -2.29
N TYR A 47 17.68 -5.13 -3.45
CA TYR A 47 17.49 -5.79 -4.73
C TYR A 47 18.64 -6.75 -5.02
N PHE A 48 18.30 -7.89 -5.61
CA PHE A 48 19.24 -8.87 -6.12
C PHE A 48 18.82 -9.38 -7.48
N TYR A 49 19.77 -9.80 -8.30
CA TYR A 49 19.47 -10.42 -9.59
C TYR A 49 18.87 -11.81 -9.40
N ILE A 50 17.81 -12.10 -10.14
CA ILE A 50 17.30 -13.46 -10.27
C ILE A 50 18.36 -14.27 -11.03
N PRO A 51 18.77 -15.44 -10.52
CA PRO A 51 19.81 -16.24 -11.19
C PRO A 51 19.44 -16.56 -12.64
N GLY A 52 20.36 -16.27 -13.56
CA GLY A 52 20.17 -16.50 -14.99
C GLY A 52 19.40 -15.40 -15.73
N THR A 53 19.06 -14.28 -15.08
CA THR A 53 18.42 -13.13 -15.74
C THR A 53 19.07 -11.79 -15.34
N GLU A 54 18.69 -10.73 -16.06
CA GLU A 54 19.02 -9.34 -15.72
C GLU A 54 17.91 -8.65 -14.89
N THR A 55 16.93 -9.44 -14.43
CA THR A 55 15.82 -8.94 -13.63
C THR A 55 16.26 -8.83 -12.17
N CYS A 56 16.11 -7.64 -11.60
CA CYS A 56 16.31 -7.41 -10.19
C CYS A 56 15.02 -7.68 -9.43
N LEU A 57 15.10 -8.44 -8.35
CA LEU A 57 14.01 -8.80 -7.44
C LEU A 57 14.32 -8.24 -6.06
N ARG A 58 13.29 -7.71 -5.41
CA ARG A 58 13.28 -7.43 -3.98
C ARG A 58 12.09 -8.14 -3.36
N ILE A 59 12.33 -8.79 -2.23
CA ILE A 59 11.29 -9.39 -1.40
C ILE A 59 11.29 -8.62 -0.08
N GLY A 60 10.11 -8.32 0.42
CA GLY A 60 9.94 -7.60 1.67
C GLY A 60 8.54 -7.77 2.21
N GLY A 61 8.22 -6.96 3.19
CA GLY A 61 6.99 -7.12 3.93
C GLY A 61 7.10 -6.58 5.34
N TYR A 62 6.07 -6.82 6.12
CA TYR A 62 6.06 -6.52 7.54
C TYR A 62 5.02 -7.37 8.26
N VAL A 63 5.20 -7.50 9.56
CA VAL A 63 4.18 -7.99 10.48
C VAL A 63 3.59 -6.79 11.22
N ARG A 64 2.26 -6.71 11.25
CA ARG A 64 1.52 -5.72 12.03
C ARG A 64 0.63 -6.44 13.02
N TYR A 65 0.56 -5.93 14.24
CA TYR A 65 -0.35 -6.41 15.27
C TYR A 65 -1.18 -5.24 15.78
N ASP A 66 -2.48 -5.30 15.57
CA ASP A 66 -3.44 -4.32 16.06
C ASP A 66 -4.13 -4.85 17.30
N ILE A 67 -4.24 -4.00 18.32
CA ILE A 67 -5.06 -4.23 19.51
C ILE A 67 -5.95 -3.00 19.73
N GLY A 68 -7.26 -3.22 19.71
CA GLY A 68 -8.29 -2.20 19.90
C GLY A 68 -9.17 -2.54 21.09
N GLY A 69 -9.61 -1.51 21.81
CA GLY A 69 -10.58 -1.61 22.88
C GLY A 69 -11.47 -0.38 22.88
N GLY A 70 -12.70 -0.53 23.35
CA GLY A 70 -13.70 0.53 23.30
C GLY A 70 -15.05 0.01 22.80
N ASP A 71 -15.87 0.94 22.34
CA ASP A 71 -17.19 0.62 21.80
C ASP A 71 -17.07 0.07 20.36
N VAL A 72 -17.98 -0.84 19.98
CA VAL A 72 -17.98 -1.43 18.64
C VAL A 72 -18.16 -0.36 17.56
N GLY A 73 -18.95 0.69 17.84
CA GLY A 73 -19.20 1.80 16.92
C GLY A 73 -18.00 2.75 16.72
N SER A 74 -16.93 2.61 17.50
CA SER A 74 -15.69 3.40 17.31
C SER A 74 -14.68 2.72 16.38
N PHE A 75 -15.08 1.71 15.61
CA PHE A 75 -14.25 0.89 14.70
C PHE A 75 -13.07 0.12 15.36
N ASP A 76 -12.77 0.37 16.64
CA ASP A 76 -11.71 -0.28 17.43
C ASP A 76 -12.24 -1.29 18.45
N GLY A 77 -13.53 -1.24 18.79
CA GLY A 77 -14.11 -2.06 19.85
C GLY A 77 -14.48 -3.48 19.39
N ALA A 78 -14.63 -4.38 20.35
CA ALA A 78 -15.21 -5.70 20.12
C ALA A 78 -16.03 -6.13 21.34
N LYS A 79 -17.11 -6.87 21.10
CA LYS A 79 -17.87 -7.58 22.13
C LYS A 79 -17.93 -9.06 21.80
N SER A 80 -18.10 -9.88 22.83
CA SER A 80 -18.35 -11.32 22.75
C SER A 80 -19.26 -11.72 23.90
N PHE A 81 -19.80 -12.93 23.85
CA PHE A 81 -20.53 -13.51 24.98
C PHE A 81 -19.56 -14.09 25.99
N ASP A 82 -19.90 -13.93 27.26
CA ASP A 82 -19.29 -14.68 28.34
C ASP A 82 -19.62 -16.17 28.20
N HIS A 83 -18.65 -17.05 28.45
CA HIS A 83 -18.87 -18.49 28.27
C HIS A 83 -19.62 -19.14 29.43
N GLU A 84 -19.73 -18.50 30.59
CA GLU A 84 -20.39 -19.07 31.78
C GLU A 84 -21.89 -18.76 31.79
N ASP A 85 -22.26 -17.51 31.45
CA ASP A 85 -23.64 -17.02 31.56
C ASP A 85 -24.24 -16.50 30.24
N GLY A 86 -23.43 -16.36 29.18
CA GLY A 86 -23.89 -15.87 27.88
C GLY A 86 -24.09 -14.35 27.80
N ASP A 87 -23.76 -13.61 28.86
CA ASP A 87 -23.90 -12.16 28.88
C ASP A 87 -22.96 -11.48 27.87
N ASP A 88 -23.40 -10.35 27.32
CA ASP A 88 -22.55 -9.49 26.50
C ASP A 88 -21.39 -8.90 27.32
N LYS A 89 -20.15 -9.17 26.91
CA LYS A 89 -18.93 -8.58 27.47
C LYS A 89 -18.15 -7.82 26.41
N SER A 90 -17.54 -6.72 26.84
CA SER A 90 -16.51 -6.06 26.04
C SER A 90 -15.25 -6.92 26.01
N THR A 91 -14.63 -7.01 24.84
CA THR A 91 -13.39 -7.77 24.63
C THR A 91 -12.44 -6.99 23.74
N TRP A 92 -11.23 -7.52 23.55
CA TRP A 92 -10.22 -6.89 22.70
C TRP A 92 -10.46 -7.22 21.24
N TYR A 93 -10.47 -6.20 20.38
CA TYR A 93 -10.24 -6.38 18.95
C TYR A 93 -8.75 -6.67 18.74
N LYS A 94 -8.42 -7.75 18.05
CA LYS A 94 -7.04 -8.18 17.78
C LYS A 94 -6.90 -8.67 16.36
N ASN A 95 -5.88 -8.16 15.66
CA ASN A 95 -5.56 -8.59 14.30
C ASN A 95 -4.05 -8.64 14.07
N ALA A 96 -3.52 -9.84 13.84
CA ALA A 96 -2.18 -10.04 13.32
C ALA A 96 -2.23 -10.10 11.79
N ARG A 97 -1.34 -9.36 11.12
CA ARG A 97 -1.19 -9.35 9.67
C ARG A 97 0.25 -9.62 9.29
N PHE A 98 0.47 -10.59 8.41
CA PHE A 98 1.69 -10.71 7.62
C PHE A 98 1.42 -10.17 6.22
N THR A 99 2.21 -9.19 5.81
CA THR A 99 2.17 -8.65 4.44
C THR A 99 3.42 -9.09 3.71
N LEU A 100 3.26 -9.80 2.60
CA LEU A 100 4.34 -10.16 1.69
C LEU A 100 4.31 -9.21 0.48
N LYS A 101 5.46 -8.64 0.16
CA LYS A 101 5.64 -7.73 -0.96
C LYS A 101 6.76 -8.21 -1.85
N THR A 102 6.55 -8.15 -3.16
CA THR A 102 7.60 -8.40 -4.15
C THR A 102 7.67 -7.25 -5.14
N TRP A 103 8.89 -6.89 -5.52
CA TRP A 103 9.17 -5.90 -6.55
C TRP A 103 10.12 -6.50 -7.56
N THR A 104 9.86 -6.31 -8.84
CA THR A 104 10.87 -6.57 -9.88
C THR A 104 11.16 -5.33 -10.69
N GLY A 105 12.39 -5.25 -11.20
CA GLY A 105 12.86 -4.19 -12.09
C GLY A 105 13.75 -4.77 -13.17
N GLN A 106 13.51 -4.39 -14.41
CA GLN A 106 14.39 -4.72 -15.54
C GLN A 106 14.45 -3.54 -16.52
N GLU A 107 15.64 -3.20 -16.98
CA GLU A 107 15.80 -2.21 -18.05
C GLU A 107 15.49 -2.87 -19.40
N THR A 108 14.65 -2.23 -20.20
CA THR A 108 14.28 -2.70 -21.54
C THR A 108 14.51 -1.60 -22.56
N GLU A 109 14.49 -1.93 -23.85
CA GLU A 109 14.59 -0.94 -24.93
C GLU A 109 13.46 0.12 -24.88
N LEU A 110 12.35 -0.19 -24.21
CA LEU A 110 11.18 0.68 -24.04
C LEU A 110 11.20 1.44 -22.70
N GLY A 111 12.28 1.32 -21.92
CA GLY A 111 12.45 1.88 -20.58
C GLY A 111 12.35 0.84 -19.47
N THR A 112 12.33 1.31 -18.23
CA THR A 112 12.28 0.43 -17.05
C THR A 112 10.94 -0.29 -16.93
N LEU A 113 10.97 -1.62 -16.94
CA LEU A 113 9.85 -2.49 -16.62
C LEU A 113 9.85 -2.79 -15.12
N LYS A 114 8.76 -2.47 -14.42
CA LYS A 114 8.59 -2.70 -12.99
C LYS A 114 7.37 -3.58 -12.72
N THR A 115 7.45 -4.43 -11.72
CA THR A 115 6.26 -5.08 -11.16
C THR A 115 6.19 -4.88 -9.66
N TYR A 116 4.98 -4.91 -9.12
CA TYR A 116 4.75 -4.89 -7.69
C TYR A 116 3.60 -5.83 -7.35
N THR A 117 3.79 -6.64 -6.31
CA THR A 117 2.71 -7.40 -5.69
C THR A 117 2.67 -7.22 -4.18
N GLU A 118 1.47 -7.20 -3.61
CA GLU A 118 1.24 -7.21 -2.17
C GLU A 118 0.12 -8.18 -1.80
N THR A 119 0.45 -9.16 -0.98
CA THR A 119 -0.50 -10.16 -0.47
C THR A 119 -0.54 -10.10 1.05
N ARG A 120 -1.74 -10.16 1.63
CA ARG A 120 -1.94 -10.09 3.09
C ARG A 120 -2.57 -11.37 3.63
N PHE A 121 -1.97 -11.86 4.71
CA PHE A 121 -2.43 -13.00 5.51
C PHE A 121 -2.81 -12.47 6.89
N ASN A 122 -4.04 -12.72 7.35
CA ASN A 122 -4.53 -12.14 8.60
C ASN A 122 -5.08 -13.22 9.53
N PHE A 123 -4.81 -13.07 10.83
CA PHE A 123 -5.45 -13.83 11.91
C PHE A 123 -6.00 -12.87 12.94
N GLY A 124 -7.27 -13.02 13.30
CA GLY A 124 -7.88 -12.12 14.28
C GLY A 124 -9.39 -12.29 14.38
N ASN A 125 -9.97 -11.58 15.35
CA ASN A 125 -11.42 -11.42 15.46
C ASN A 125 -11.88 -10.20 14.63
N ARG A 126 -13.10 -9.73 14.90
CA ARG A 126 -13.75 -8.65 14.14
C ARG A 126 -14.03 -7.47 15.06
N ASN A 127 -13.97 -6.25 14.52
CA ASN A 127 -14.67 -5.12 15.13
C ASN A 127 -16.18 -5.40 14.98
N GLY A 128 -16.83 -5.79 16.08
CA GLY A 128 -18.17 -6.34 16.02
C GLY A 128 -18.63 -6.95 17.35
N TYR A 129 -19.87 -7.44 17.33
CA TYR A 129 -20.51 -8.13 18.46
C TYR A 129 -20.29 -9.64 18.39
N GLY A 130 -20.66 -10.35 19.46
CA GLY A 130 -20.73 -11.80 19.43
C GLY A 130 -21.75 -12.28 18.39
N ALA A 131 -21.47 -13.41 17.74
CA ALA A 131 -22.35 -14.03 16.76
C ALA A 131 -23.04 -15.27 17.34
N PHE A 132 -24.18 -15.62 16.75
CA PHE A 132 -24.89 -16.88 16.98
C PHE A 132 -24.71 -17.79 15.76
N ASP A 133 -24.80 -19.10 15.96
CA ASP A 133 -24.86 -20.06 14.85
C ASP A 133 -26.26 -20.14 14.23
N ALA A 134 -26.43 -21.10 13.31
CA ALA A 134 -27.70 -21.30 12.61
C ALA A 134 -28.81 -21.87 13.51
N ASP A 135 -28.44 -22.54 14.61
CA ASP A 135 -29.35 -23.13 15.57
C ASP A 135 -29.71 -22.14 16.71
N GLY A 136 -29.03 -20.99 16.74
CA GLY A 136 -29.26 -19.90 17.68
C GLY A 136 -28.35 -19.96 18.91
N ASP A 137 -27.34 -20.82 18.92
CA ASP A 137 -26.40 -20.95 20.02
C ASP A 137 -25.29 -19.89 19.93
N PRO A 138 -24.85 -19.30 21.06
CA PRO A 138 -23.82 -18.26 21.06
C PRO A 138 -22.45 -18.83 20.66
N ILE A 139 -21.87 -18.32 19.57
CA ILE A 139 -20.49 -18.60 19.15
C ILE A 139 -19.51 -17.56 19.71
N GLY A 140 -19.98 -16.32 19.93
CA GLY A 140 -19.15 -15.18 20.33
C GLY A 140 -18.42 -14.53 19.16
N ASN A 141 -17.38 -13.73 19.43
CA ASN A 141 -16.56 -13.05 18.42
C ASN A 141 -15.20 -13.74 18.29
N THR A 142 -15.22 -14.91 17.66
CA THR A 142 -14.08 -15.82 17.59
C THR A 142 -12.97 -15.28 16.68
N ALA A 143 -11.72 -15.50 17.09
CA ALA A 143 -10.55 -15.21 16.26
C ALA A 143 -10.26 -16.40 15.34
N GLY A 144 -9.88 -16.11 14.09
CA GLY A 144 -9.54 -17.14 13.12
C GLY A 144 -8.67 -16.63 11.98
N ASN A 145 -8.21 -17.55 11.13
CA ASN A 145 -7.57 -17.21 9.87
C ASN A 145 -8.60 -16.55 8.95
N LYS A 146 -8.23 -15.41 8.37
CA LYS A 146 -9.04 -14.73 7.35
C LYS A 146 -8.53 -15.14 5.96
N ASN A 147 -9.35 -14.87 4.95
CA ASN A 147 -8.98 -15.10 3.56
C ASN A 147 -7.69 -14.34 3.21
N VAL A 148 -6.88 -14.96 2.35
CA VAL A 148 -5.73 -14.29 1.73
C VAL A 148 -6.26 -13.21 0.80
N SER A 149 -5.71 -12.00 0.88
CA SER A 149 -6.11 -10.88 0.02
C SER A 149 -4.96 -10.45 -0.88
N LEU A 150 -5.29 -10.15 -2.13
CA LEU A 150 -4.40 -9.54 -3.10
C LEU A 150 -4.70 -8.04 -3.10
N ASN A 151 -3.77 -7.22 -2.62
CA ASN A 151 -3.96 -5.77 -2.49
C ASN A 151 -3.40 -5.02 -3.69
N PHE A 152 -2.24 -5.45 -4.19
CA PHE A 152 -1.61 -4.89 -5.37
C PHE A 152 -1.07 -6.02 -6.24
N ALA A 153 -1.23 -5.90 -7.56
CA ALA A 153 -0.64 -6.79 -8.55
C ALA A 153 -0.62 -6.11 -9.91
N TRP A 154 0.45 -5.39 -10.22
CA TRP A 154 0.56 -4.64 -11.46
C TRP A 154 1.95 -4.71 -12.09
N ILE A 155 1.99 -4.39 -13.38
CA ILE A 155 3.19 -4.18 -14.19
C ILE A 155 3.19 -2.74 -14.71
N GLN A 156 4.37 -2.13 -14.81
CA GLN A 156 4.54 -0.76 -15.29
C GLN A 156 5.72 -0.64 -16.24
N LEU A 157 5.53 0.04 -17.36
CA LEU A 157 6.57 0.35 -18.36
C LEU A 157 6.43 1.81 -18.79
N GLY A 158 7.47 2.63 -18.61
CA GLY A 158 7.50 4.00 -19.15
C GLY A 158 6.33 4.90 -18.72
N GLY A 159 5.76 4.67 -17.53
CA GLY A 159 4.61 5.42 -17.00
C GLY A 159 3.25 4.73 -17.21
N LEU A 160 3.15 3.77 -18.15
CA LEU A 160 1.96 2.95 -18.34
C LEU A 160 1.93 1.81 -17.32
N ARG A 161 0.86 1.71 -16.53
CA ARG A 161 0.60 0.67 -15.53
C ARG A 161 -0.64 -0.12 -15.90
N VAL A 162 -0.58 -1.44 -15.75
CA VAL A 162 -1.71 -2.36 -15.94
C VAL A 162 -1.76 -3.38 -14.81
N GLY A 163 -2.96 -3.66 -14.29
CA GLY A 163 -3.20 -4.72 -13.30
C GLY A 163 -4.09 -4.24 -12.16
N LYS A 164 -4.08 -4.99 -11.04
CA LYS A 164 -4.81 -4.62 -9.83
C LYS A 164 -4.03 -3.57 -9.04
N ASP A 165 -4.69 -2.45 -8.77
CA ASP A 165 -4.13 -1.34 -8.02
C ASP A 165 -5.24 -0.59 -7.28
N GLU A 166 -4.87 0.51 -6.64
CA GLU A 166 -5.84 1.46 -6.12
C GLU A 166 -6.22 2.53 -7.16
N SER A 167 -7.45 3.05 -7.09
CA SER A 167 -7.92 4.08 -8.01
C SER A 167 -7.01 5.33 -8.02
N ALA A 168 -6.76 5.90 -9.21
CA ALA A 168 -6.10 7.20 -9.33
C ALA A 168 -6.88 8.32 -8.63
N PHE A 169 -8.20 8.17 -8.49
CA PHE A 169 -9.06 9.16 -7.87
C PHE A 169 -8.71 9.38 -6.39
N ASP A 170 -8.14 8.36 -5.74
CA ASP A 170 -7.74 8.42 -4.34
C ASP A 170 -6.23 8.52 -4.16
N THR A 171 -5.47 7.76 -4.95
CA THR A 171 -4.02 7.70 -4.79
C THR A 171 -3.29 8.93 -5.34
N PHE A 172 -3.74 9.48 -6.48
CA PHE A 172 -3.03 10.61 -7.11
C PHE A 172 -3.19 11.91 -6.33
N ILE A 173 -4.40 12.15 -5.80
CA ILE A 173 -4.68 13.31 -4.95
C ILE A 173 -4.15 13.12 -3.52
N GLY A 174 -3.99 11.87 -3.07
CA GLY A 174 -3.51 11.51 -1.74
C GLY A 174 -4.66 11.31 -0.74
N TYR A 175 -4.48 10.34 0.15
CA TYR A 175 -5.45 9.91 1.17
C TYR A 175 -5.87 11.02 2.15
N ALA A 176 -7.01 10.86 2.83
CA ALA A 176 -7.56 11.82 3.79
C ALA A 176 -6.80 11.88 5.14
N GLY A 177 -5.47 11.73 5.13
CA GLY A 177 -4.59 11.86 6.29
C GLY A 177 -3.92 10.55 6.72
N ASN A 178 -2.92 10.66 7.60
CA ASN A 178 -2.18 9.52 8.16
C ASN A 178 -2.77 9.14 9.53
N VAL A 179 -4.05 8.78 9.56
CA VAL A 179 -4.73 8.32 10.77
C VAL A 179 -5.00 6.81 10.67
N ILE A 180 -5.04 6.13 11.82
CA ILE A 180 -5.31 4.68 11.85
C ILE A 180 -6.76 4.39 11.41
N GLN A 181 -7.66 5.34 11.65
CA GLN A 181 -9.05 5.30 11.24
C GLN A 181 -9.45 6.64 10.62
N ASP A 182 -9.72 6.65 9.33
CA ASP A 182 -10.10 7.81 8.51
C ASP A 182 -11.59 7.81 8.12
N THR A 183 -12.38 6.89 8.68
CA THR A 183 -13.66 6.44 8.10
C THR A 183 -14.89 7.29 8.45
N LEU A 184 -14.75 8.45 9.10
CA LEU A 184 -15.94 9.25 9.45
C LEU A 184 -16.65 9.78 8.20
N VAL A 185 -15.89 10.23 7.20
CA VAL A 185 -16.39 10.62 5.88
C VAL A 185 -15.55 9.90 4.83
N PRO A 186 -16.07 8.83 4.20
CA PRO A 186 -15.39 8.13 3.12
C PRO A 186 -15.04 9.07 1.96
N TYR A 187 -13.84 8.95 1.39
CA TYR A 187 -13.33 9.84 0.32
C TYR A 187 -13.13 9.15 -1.03
N GLY A 188 -13.29 7.82 -1.08
CA GLY A 188 -13.27 7.01 -2.28
C GLY A 188 -13.18 5.53 -1.94
N ASP A 189 -13.33 4.71 -2.96
CA ASP A 189 -13.12 3.26 -2.91
C ASP A 189 -11.84 2.93 -3.68
N PHE A 190 -11.04 2.02 -3.13
CA PHE A 190 -9.66 1.86 -3.57
C PHE A 190 -9.51 0.76 -4.60
N ASP A 191 -10.08 -0.41 -4.36
CA ASP A 191 -9.76 -1.60 -5.13
C ASP A 191 -10.28 -1.52 -6.58
N THR A 192 -9.40 -1.63 -7.57
CA THR A 192 -9.81 -1.73 -8.99
C THR A 192 -8.73 -2.40 -9.85
N ASN A 193 -9.10 -2.90 -11.03
CA ASN A 193 -8.12 -3.08 -12.11
C ASN A 193 -7.94 -1.76 -12.86
N VAL A 194 -6.71 -1.48 -13.29
CA VAL A 194 -6.36 -0.22 -13.96
C VAL A 194 -5.64 -0.46 -15.27
N VAL A 195 -5.89 0.43 -16.23
CA VAL A 195 -4.97 0.78 -17.32
C VAL A 195 -4.70 2.27 -17.18
N GLN A 196 -3.51 2.60 -16.70
CA GLN A 196 -3.22 3.93 -16.18
C GLN A 196 -1.91 4.47 -16.74
N TYR A 197 -1.87 5.74 -17.10
CA TYR A 197 -0.65 6.41 -17.55
C TYR A 197 -0.31 7.58 -16.65
N TYR A 198 0.87 7.54 -16.05
CA TYR A 198 1.45 8.64 -15.28
C TYR A 198 2.45 9.41 -16.13
N PHE A 199 2.28 10.72 -16.13
CA PHE A 199 3.19 11.67 -16.73
C PHE A 199 3.82 12.55 -15.66
N ASP A 200 5.14 12.70 -15.71
CA ASP A 200 5.91 13.64 -14.89
C ASP A 200 6.75 14.51 -15.83
N ALA A 201 6.54 15.82 -15.78
CA ALA A 201 7.25 16.78 -16.62
C ALA A 201 8.64 17.16 -16.07
N GLY A 202 9.00 16.70 -14.86
CA GLY A 202 10.27 16.99 -14.20
C GLY A 202 10.40 18.42 -13.65
N ASN A 203 9.38 19.25 -13.78
CA ASN A 203 9.34 20.65 -13.31
C ASN A 203 8.34 20.87 -12.16
N GLY A 204 7.86 19.79 -11.54
CA GLY A 204 6.82 19.81 -10.51
C GLY A 204 5.41 19.60 -11.05
N PHE A 205 5.19 19.65 -12.36
CA PHE A 205 3.92 19.24 -12.98
C PHE A 205 3.88 17.73 -13.20
N SER A 206 2.78 17.10 -12.78
CA SER A 206 2.45 15.73 -13.12
C SER A 206 0.97 15.57 -13.46
N ALA A 207 0.66 14.54 -14.23
CA ALA A 207 -0.70 14.22 -14.64
C ALA A 207 -0.92 12.70 -14.66
N VAL A 208 -2.19 12.30 -14.54
CA VAL A 208 -2.61 10.90 -14.64
C VAL A 208 -3.88 10.80 -15.48
N VAL A 209 -3.97 9.74 -16.27
CA VAL A 209 -5.22 9.24 -16.83
C VAL A 209 -5.34 7.75 -16.51
N SER A 210 -6.52 7.31 -16.10
CA SER A 210 -6.80 5.94 -15.66
C SER A 210 -8.11 5.46 -16.28
N LEU A 211 -8.10 4.26 -16.83
CA LEU A 211 -9.30 3.50 -17.14
C LEU A 211 -9.44 2.42 -16.07
N GLU A 212 -10.59 2.37 -15.41
CA GLU A 212 -10.79 1.59 -14.20
C GLU A 212 -12.01 0.67 -14.34
N GLU A 213 -11.90 -0.53 -13.77
CA GLU A 213 -12.99 -1.51 -13.70
C GLU A 213 -13.92 -1.25 -12.50
N GLY A 214 -13.37 -0.65 -11.43
CA GLY A 214 -14.01 -0.53 -10.13
C GLY A 214 -14.08 -1.87 -9.37
N ALA A 215 -14.85 -1.89 -8.28
CA ALA A 215 -15.05 -3.09 -7.46
C ALA A 215 -16.41 -3.10 -6.76
N GLY A 216 -16.77 -4.30 -6.27
CA GLY A 216 -18.03 -4.53 -5.57
C GLY A 216 -19.23 -4.52 -6.50
N GLU A 217 -20.42 -4.71 -5.92
CA GLU A 217 -21.67 -4.81 -6.68
C GLU A 217 -22.05 -3.49 -7.36
N VAL A 218 -21.81 -2.36 -6.69
CA VAL A 218 -22.16 -1.03 -7.21
C VAL A 218 -21.08 -0.49 -8.16
N GLY A 219 -19.80 -0.71 -7.84
CA GLY A 219 -18.70 -0.06 -8.53
C GLY A 219 -18.04 -0.86 -9.65
N THR A 220 -18.29 -2.16 -9.79
CA THR A 220 -17.72 -2.92 -10.92
C THR A 220 -18.47 -2.57 -12.20
N ILE A 221 -17.77 -2.21 -13.28
CA ILE A 221 -18.38 -1.83 -14.56
C ILE A 221 -19.34 -2.91 -15.11
N ASP A 222 -20.46 -2.46 -15.66
CA ASP A 222 -21.50 -3.33 -16.22
C ASP A 222 -21.43 -3.49 -17.76
N SER A 223 -20.51 -2.78 -18.41
CA SER A 223 -20.39 -2.70 -19.86
C SER A 223 -18.94 -2.51 -20.31
N TYR A 224 -18.71 -2.43 -21.63
CA TYR A 224 -17.37 -2.16 -22.19
C TYR A 224 -16.88 -0.72 -21.98
N VAL A 225 -17.69 0.16 -21.36
CA VAL A 225 -17.29 1.53 -21.03
C VAL A 225 -16.62 1.51 -19.66
N PRO A 226 -15.29 1.70 -19.58
CA PRO A 226 -14.62 1.75 -18.29
C PRO A 226 -15.02 3.00 -17.53
N HIS A 227 -14.81 3.00 -16.23
CA HIS A 227 -14.71 4.25 -15.51
C HIS A 227 -13.48 5.02 -15.99
N VAL A 228 -13.54 6.35 -15.96
CA VAL A 228 -12.46 7.21 -16.45
C VAL A 228 -12.05 8.18 -15.36
N VAL A 229 -10.76 8.18 -15.00
CA VAL A 229 -10.19 9.12 -14.04
C VAL A 229 -9.11 9.94 -14.71
N GLY A 230 -9.11 11.25 -14.43
CA GLY A 230 -8.07 12.18 -14.86
C GLY A 230 -7.61 13.04 -13.68
N GLY A 231 -6.32 13.34 -13.62
CA GLY A 231 -5.76 14.17 -12.56
C GLY A 231 -4.58 15.00 -13.02
N VAL A 232 -4.41 16.16 -12.39
CA VAL A 232 -3.25 17.04 -12.55
C VAL A 232 -2.74 17.52 -11.19
N LYS A 233 -1.42 17.65 -11.08
CA LYS A 233 -0.75 18.06 -9.86
C LYS A 233 0.35 19.06 -10.19
N TRP A 234 0.49 20.06 -9.34
CA TRP A 234 1.58 21.03 -9.37
C TRP A 234 2.24 21.08 -8.00
N THR A 235 3.49 20.65 -7.94
CA THR A 235 4.30 20.58 -6.72
C THR A 235 5.42 21.61 -6.78
N GLN A 236 5.59 22.35 -5.69
CA GLN A 236 6.64 23.37 -5.51
C GLN A 236 7.19 23.30 -4.08
N GLY A 237 8.21 24.11 -3.78
CA GLY A 237 8.81 24.11 -2.43
C GLY A 237 7.82 24.43 -1.30
N TRP A 238 6.79 25.23 -1.58
CA TRP A 238 5.75 25.60 -0.61
C TRP A 238 4.73 24.49 -0.34
N GLY A 239 4.64 23.46 -1.18
CA GLY A 239 3.60 22.44 -1.12
C GLY A 239 3.09 22.02 -2.49
N ALA A 240 1.82 21.60 -2.57
CA ALA A 240 1.23 21.13 -3.81
C ALA A 240 -0.24 21.50 -3.93
N ILE A 241 -0.71 21.67 -5.16
CA ILE A 241 -2.13 21.65 -5.49
C ILE A 241 -2.40 20.47 -6.44
N THR A 242 -3.42 19.70 -6.12
CA THR A 242 -3.79 18.51 -6.90
C THR A 242 -5.29 18.50 -7.16
N GLY A 243 -5.69 18.17 -8.38
CA GLY A 243 -7.08 17.99 -8.76
C GLY A 243 -7.28 16.66 -9.47
N VAL A 244 -8.37 15.98 -9.17
CA VAL A 244 -8.81 14.74 -9.84
C VAL A 244 -10.29 14.82 -10.18
N VAL A 245 -10.67 14.18 -11.27
CA VAL A 245 -12.05 13.99 -11.71
C VAL A 245 -12.22 12.55 -12.15
N ALA A 246 -13.38 11.96 -11.85
CA ALA A 246 -13.76 10.62 -12.23
C ALA A 246 -15.17 10.63 -12.84
N TYR A 247 -15.35 9.80 -13.85
CA TYR A 247 -16.63 9.46 -14.45
C TYR A 247 -16.97 8.01 -14.11
N ASP A 248 -18.10 7.82 -13.42
CA ASP A 248 -18.71 6.54 -13.12
C ASP A 248 -19.62 6.15 -14.28
N SER A 249 -19.21 5.12 -15.02
CA SER A 249 -19.93 4.65 -16.22
C SER A 249 -21.19 3.84 -15.92
N ASN A 250 -21.34 3.29 -14.72
CA ASN A 250 -22.53 2.49 -14.35
C ASN A 250 -23.74 3.39 -14.14
N TYR A 251 -23.51 4.56 -13.53
CA TYR A 251 -24.57 5.51 -13.17
C TYR A 251 -24.49 6.80 -13.98
N GLU A 252 -23.51 6.97 -14.88
CA GLU A 252 -23.29 8.18 -15.67
C GLU A 252 -23.03 9.43 -14.81
N GLU A 253 -22.30 9.26 -13.72
CA GLU A 253 -22.10 10.28 -12.69
C GLU A 253 -20.66 10.80 -12.66
N VAL A 254 -20.49 12.04 -12.20
CA VAL A 254 -19.16 12.67 -12.13
C VAL A 254 -18.84 13.06 -10.69
N ALA A 255 -17.63 12.71 -10.26
CA ALA A 255 -17.06 13.15 -9.00
C ALA A 255 -15.71 13.81 -9.21
N GLY A 256 -15.36 14.78 -8.38
CA GLY A 256 -14.10 15.49 -8.44
C GLY A 256 -13.61 15.88 -7.06
N LYS A 257 -12.29 15.93 -6.88
CA LYS A 257 -11.64 16.39 -5.66
C LYS A 257 -10.53 17.37 -5.98
N VAL A 258 -10.34 18.36 -5.12
CA VAL A 258 -9.22 19.31 -5.14
C VAL A 258 -8.58 19.34 -3.77
N ARG A 259 -7.25 19.23 -3.74
CA ARG A 259 -6.44 19.23 -2.53
C ARG A 259 -5.36 20.29 -2.61
N LEU A 260 -5.16 20.97 -1.48
CA LEU A 260 -4.03 21.86 -1.23
C LEU A 260 -3.22 21.31 -0.06
N ASP A 261 -1.94 21.06 -0.29
CA ASP A 261 -0.94 20.72 0.73
C ASP A 261 0.00 21.91 0.90
N VAL A 262 0.27 22.31 2.15
CA VAL A 262 1.13 23.45 2.50
C VAL A 262 2.18 23.03 3.51
N ASN A 263 3.45 23.23 3.15
CA ASN A 263 4.59 23.05 4.05
C ASN A 263 4.77 24.33 4.87
N VAL A 264 4.28 24.33 6.10
CA VAL A 264 4.41 25.49 7.01
C VAL A 264 5.83 25.56 7.59
N SER A 265 6.42 24.39 7.88
CA SER A 265 7.81 24.23 8.30
C SER A 265 8.27 22.79 8.05
N ASP A 266 9.54 22.49 8.31
CA ASP A 266 10.09 21.12 8.22
C ASP A 266 9.37 20.10 9.12
N ALA A 267 8.67 20.56 10.16
CA ALA A 267 7.96 19.72 11.12
C ALA A 267 6.43 19.73 10.96
N ILE A 268 5.88 20.66 10.18
CA ILE A 268 4.43 20.89 10.09
C ILE A 268 4.03 21.03 8.62
N GLN A 269 3.21 20.10 8.17
CA GLN A 269 2.47 20.16 6.93
C GLN A 269 0.98 20.19 7.25
N LEU A 270 0.24 21.04 6.53
CA LEU A 270 -1.21 21.12 6.61
C LEU A 270 -1.80 20.81 5.25
N TRP A 271 -3.00 20.25 5.24
CA TRP A 271 -3.72 20.01 4.00
C TRP A 271 -5.22 20.20 4.16
N VAL A 272 -5.87 20.55 3.05
CA VAL A 272 -7.32 20.60 2.91
C VAL A 272 -7.71 20.00 1.58
N MET A 273 -8.78 19.22 1.58
CA MET A 273 -9.35 18.62 0.38
C MET A 273 -10.84 18.87 0.34
N GLY A 274 -11.34 19.31 -0.81
CA GLY A 274 -12.77 19.43 -1.09
C GLY A 274 -13.18 18.46 -2.19
N GLY A 275 -14.28 17.76 -1.98
CA GLY A 275 -14.90 16.86 -2.97
C GLY A 275 -16.26 17.40 -3.41
N TYR A 276 -16.58 17.22 -4.68
CA TYR A 276 -17.89 17.47 -5.25
C TYR A 276 -18.30 16.30 -6.16
N GLY A 277 -19.57 15.91 -6.14
CA GLY A 277 -20.07 14.89 -7.05
C GLY A 277 -21.58 14.99 -7.26
N THR A 278 -22.03 14.54 -8.42
CA THR A 278 -23.44 14.41 -8.78
C THR A 278 -24.02 13.09 -8.27
N ASP A 279 -25.32 13.04 -8.00
CA ASP A 279 -25.98 11.88 -7.39
C ASP A 279 -27.44 11.65 -7.81
N ASP A 280 -27.86 12.26 -8.91
CA ASP A 280 -29.22 12.11 -9.43
C ASP A 280 -29.54 10.64 -9.75
N ASN A 281 -28.65 9.95 -10.45
CA ASN A 281 -28.76 8.52 -10.78
C ASN A 281 -28.34 7.63 -9.61
N LEU A 282 -27.43 8.08 -8.73
CA LEU A 282 -27.03 7.30 -7.55
C LEU A 282 -28.15 7.15 -6.53
N THR A 283 -29.09 8.10 -6.50
CA THR A 283 -30.22 8.11 -5.56
C THR A 283 -31.47 7.41 -6.11
N ASP A 284 -31.45 6.94 -7.36
CA ASP A 284 -32.58 6.25 -7.96
C ASP A 284 -32.74 4.83 -7.40
N GLY A 285 -33.69 4.68 -6.47
CA GLY A 285 -34.04 3.39 -5.87
C GLY A 285 -34.78 2.43 -6.80
N THR A 286 -35.12 2.83 -8.03
CA THR A 286 -35.80 1.97 -9.02
C THR A 286 -34.84 1.19 -9.90
N TYR A 287 -33.55 1.48 -9.84
CA TYR A 287 -32.52 0.76 -10.60
C TYR A 287 -32.39 -0.69 -10.15
N ALA A 288 -31.97 -1.55 -11.09
CA ALA A 288 -31.77 -2.96 -10.80
C ALA A 288 -30.74 -3.18 -9.68
N ILE A 289 -29.73 -2.31 -9.62
CA ILE A 289 -28.75 -2.22 -8.53
C ILE A 289 -28.78 -0.76 -8.04
N PRO A 290 -29.44 -0.46 -6.90
CA PRO A 290 -29.49 0.90 -6.37
C PRO A 290 -28.21 1.23 -5.57
N ALA A 291 -27.55 2.34 -5.90
CA ALA A 291 -26.32 2.79 -5.23
C ALA A 291 -26.56 3.48 -3.87
N GLY A 292 -27.81 3.84 -3.54
CA GLY A 292 -28.14 4.44 -2.24
C GLY A 292 -27.50 5.82 -2.01
N GLY A 293 -27.27 6.57 -3.09
CA GLY A 293 -26.66 7.91 -3.08
C GLY A 293 -25.13 7.93 -3.04
N ARG A 294 -24.48 6.76 -3.06
CA ARG A 294 -23.02 6.61 -3.03
C ARG A 294 -22.54 5.64 -4.11
N GLY A 295 -21.86 6.17 -5.13
CA GLY A 295 -21.23 5.39 -6.20
C GLY A 295 -19.76 5.10 -5.91
N PHE A 296 -19.03 4.50 -6.85
CA PHE A 296 -17.63 4.07 -6.63
C PHE A 296 -16.72 5.25 -6.24
N TYR A 297 -16.83 6.39 -6.95
CA TYR A 297 -16.02 7.58 -6.71
C TYR A 297 -16.64 8.58 -5.71
N LYS A 298 -17.98 8.67 -5.63
CA LYS A 298 -18.69 9.56 -4.71
C LYS A 298 -19.17 8.77 -3.50
N GLN A 299 -18.29 8.59 -2.51
CA GLN A 299 -18.58 7.81 -1.30
C GLN A 299 -19.17 8.65 -0.15
N TRP A 300 -19.21 9.98 -0.27
CA TRP A 300 -19.77 10.88 0.73
C TRP A 300 -21.28 11.13 0.51
N GLY A 301 -21.97 11.53 1.58
CA GLY A 301 -23.37 11.93 1.52
C GLY A 301 -23.55 13.33 0.96
N GLY A 302 -24.62 13.54 0.17
CA GLY A 302 -24.87 14.80 -0.53
C GLY A 302 -23.79 15.12 -1.58
N ASN A 303 -23.83 16.33 -2.13
CA ASN A 303 -23.02 16.66 -3.32
C ASN A 303 -21.59 17.11 -2.98
N TRP A 304 -21.27 17.38 -1.72
CA TRP A 304 -19.95 17.89 -1.33
C TRP A 304 -19.44 17.29 -0.02
N ALA A 305 -18.13 17.23 0.11
CA ALA A 305 -17.44 16.84 1.34
C ALA A 305 -16.12 17.61 1.49
N VAL A 306 -15.65 17.75 2.73
CA VAL A 306 -14.40 18.43 3.05
C VAL A 306 -13.63 17.59 4.06
N TRP A 307 -12.34 17.46 3.81
CA TRP A 307 -11.38 16.82 4.69
C TRP A 307 -10.21 17.77 4.94
N GLY A 308 -9.53 17.61 6.07
CA GLY A 308 -8.32 18.36 6.36
C GLY A 308 -7.57 17.79 7.55
N GLY A 309 -6.30 18.15 7.65
CA GLY A 309 -5.41 17.71 8.73
C GLY A 309 -4.00 18.26 8.60
#